data_AF-A0A3B3WBC4-F1
#
_entry.id   AF-A0A3B3WBC4-F1
#
_cell.length_a   1.000
_cell.length_b   1.000
_cell.length_c   1.000
_cell.angle_alpha   90.00
_cell.angle_beta   90.00
_cell.angle_gamma   90.00
#
_symmetry.space_group_name_H-M   'P 1'
#
loop_
_entity.id
_entity.type
_entity.pdbx_description
1 polymer ?
#
loop_
_entity_poly.entity_id
_entity_poly.type
_entity_poly.pdbx_seq_one_letter_code
_entity_poly.pdbx_strand_id
1 'polypeptide(L)'
;AAPLRYLTTPTMTTASNRQELVVFFSLRLTNMDFSEDLFNNTSAEYRALENTLLDVQLLPYLQANLTGFRKLEILNFRKGSVVVNSKMRFSRSVPYNVTEAVRCLLERFCSAARRLQIDRSSLDVEPDRADPCRFLACGDSSHCVVDHRTQEARCHCKPGFLAQQNRSCRSVCELQPKFCPDGDCHVVPGRGAEC
;
A
#
# COMPACT_ATOMS: atom_id res chain seq x y z
N ALA A 1 -30.88 -2.87 -2.16
CA ALA A 1 -30.06 -3.95 -2.75
C ALA A 1 -29.86 -5.02 -1.69
N ALA A 2 -30.19 -6.28 -1.99
CA ALA A 2 -30.01 -7.38 -1.05
C ALA A 2 -28.52 -7.78 -0.98
N PRO A 3 -27.97 -8.10 0.20
CA PRO A 3 -26.62 -8.63 0.31
C PRO A 3 -26.55 -9.99 -0.40
N LEU A 4 -25.46 -10.23 -1.12
CA LEU A 4 -25.28 -11.44 -1.92
C LEU A 4 -25.35 -12.70 -1.04
N ARG A 5 -26.40 -13.49 -1.22
CA ARG A 5 -26.61 -14.79 -0.58
C ARG A 5 -26.32 -15.94 -1.53
N TYR A 6 -25.10 -16.09 -2.05
CA TYR A 6 -24.73 -17.35 -2.74
C TYR A 6 -23.23 -17.61 -2.66
N LEU A 7 -22.83 -18.47 -1.71
CA LEU A 7 -21.75 -19.45 -1.84
C LEU A 7 -22.12 -20.65 -0.95
N THR A 8 -22.69 -21.69 -1.54
CA THR A 8 -23.02 -22.96 -0.89
C THR A 8 -21.73 -23.75 -0.65
N THR A 9 -21.06 -23.43 0.45
CA THR A 9 -20.30 -24.26 1.42
C THR A 9 -19.55 -23.22 2.25
N PRO A 10 -19.83 -23.03 3.56
CA PRO A 10 -19.15 -22.00 4.34
C PRO A 10 -17.70 -22.44 4.60
N THR A 11 -16.79 -22.04 3.73
CA THR A 11 -15.35 -22.03 4.02
C THR A 11 -15.12 -20.97 5.10
N MET A 12 -15.00 -21.42 6.36
CA MET A 12 -14.60 -20.54 7.45
C MET A 12 -13.16 -20.08 7.21
N THR A 13 -12.96 -18.77 7.08
CA THR A 13 -11.62 -18.19 7.16
C THR A 13 -11.39 -17.78 8.60
N THR A 14 -10.29 -18.27 9.18
CA THR A 14 -9.84 -17.93 10.53
C THR A 14 -8.39 -17.49 10.49
N ALA A 15 -8.05 -16.45 11.26
CA ALA A 15 -6.66 -16.01 11.38
C ALA A 15 -5.83 -17.09 12.08
N SER A 16 -4.61 -17.36 11.61
CA SER A 16 -3.74 -18.39 12.18
C SER A 16 -3.14 -18.03 13.55
N ASN A 17 -3.26 -16.77 13.96
CA ASN A 17 -2.87 -16.25 15.27
C ASN A 17 -4.04 -15.45 15.87
N ARG A 18 -4.02 -15.14 17.18
CA ARG A 18 -5.05 -14.32 17.88
C ARG A 18 -5.26 -12.89 17.29
N GLN A 19 -4.61 -12.57 16.19
CA GLN A 19 -4.70 -11.33 15.44
C GLN A 19 -5.95 -11.33 14.53
N GLU A 20 -6.30 -10.14 14.07
CA GLU A 20 -7.38 -9.92 13.10
C GLU A 20 -7.05 -10.54 11.74
N LEU A 21 -8.08 -10.89 10.95
CA LEU A 21 -7.86 -11.35 9.58
C LEU A 21 -7.43 -10.17 8.71
N VAL A 22 -6.32 -10.32 7.99
CA VAL A 22 -5.78 -9.26 7.12
C VAL A 22 -5.82 -9.71 5.67
N VAL A 23 -6.23 -8.79 4.79
CA VAL A 23 -6.14 -8.96 3.34
C VAL A 23 -5.48 -7.72 2.75
N PHE A 24 -4.50 -7.94 1.90
CA PHE A 24 -3.85 -6.89 1.13
C PHE A 24 -4.43 -6.88 -0.28
N PHE A 25 -4.61 -5.71 -0.85
CA PHE A 25 -4.95 -5.59 -2.26
C PHE A 25 -4.30 -4.38 -2.91
N SER A 26 -4.09 -4.49 -4.21
CA SER A 26 -3.59 -3.41 -5.05
C SER A 26 -4.53 -3.17 -6.21
N LEU A 27 -4.75 -1.90 -6.56
CA LEU A 27 -5.51 -1.51 -7.75
C LEU A 27 -4.84 -0.32 -8.44
N ARG A 28 -4.90 -0.26 -9.77
CA ARG A 28 -4.38 0.85 -10.57
C ARG A 28 -5.52 1.77 -10.99
N LEU A 29 -5.34 3.06 -10.73
CA LEU A 29 -6.18 4.12 -11.30
C LEU A 29 -5.64 4.44 -12.70
N THR A 30 -6.50 4.71 -13.68
CA THR A 30 -6.08 5.05 -15.06
C THR A 30 -6.48 6.46 -15.45
N ASN A 31 -7.27 7.13 -14.63
CA ASN A 31 -7.76 8.49 -14.86
C ASN A 31 -6.88 9.58 -14.22
N MET A 32 -5.71 9.23 -13.69
CA MET A 32 -4.78 10.18 -13.09
C MET A 32 -3.33 9.78 -13.39
N ASP A 33 -2.48 10.79 -13.47
CA ASP A 33 -1.03 10.60 -13.58
C ASP A 33 -0.38 10.58 -12.20
N PHE A 34 0.73 9.86 -12.12
CA PHE A 34 1.49 9.78 -10.88
C PHE A 34 2.34 11.04 -10.67
N SER A 35 2.16 11.72 -9.53
CA SER A 35 3.04 12.81 -9.06
C SER A 35 3.99 12.32 -7.98
N GLU A 36 5.19 12.92 -7.88
CA GLU A 36 6.14 12.63 -6.81
C GLU A 36 5.60 12.95 -5.42
N ASP A 37 4.66 13.90 -5.30
CA ASP A 37 4.01 14.23 -4.03
C ASP A 37 3.21 13.05 -3.46
N LEU A 38 2.79 12.08 -4.30
CA LEU A 38 2.12 10.85 -3.87
C LEU A 38 3.07 9.87 -3.16
N PHE A 39 4.38 10.09 -3.19
CA PHE A 39 5.30 9.34 -2.31
C PHE A 39 5.28 9.85 -0.87
N ASN A 40 4.82 11.09 -0.66
CA ASN A 40 4.84 11.73 0.65
C ASN A 40 3.45 11.68 1.30
N ASN A 41 3.28 10.88 2.34
CA ASN A 41 2.00 10.77 3.06
C ASN A 41 1.58 12.05 3.81
N THR A 42 2.41 13.09 3.83
CA THR A 42 2.07 14.41 4.38
C THR A 42 1.69 15.43 3.32
N SER A 43 1.85 15.12 2.03
CA SER A 43 1.47 16.03 0.95
C SER A 43 -0.05 16.20 0.88
N ALA A 44 -0.48 17.34 0.36
CA ALA A 44 -1.91 17.61 0.17
C ALA A 44 -2.51 16.64 -0.86
N GLU A 45 -1.75 16.32 -1.89
CA GLU A 45 -2.10 15.41 -2.98
C GLU A 45 -2.34 13.99 -2.46
N TYR A 46 -1.43 13.48 -1.62
CA TYR A 46 -1.59 12.16 -1.00
C TYR A 46 -2.85 12.12 -0.14
N ARG A 47 -3.04 13.12 0.73
CA ARG A 47 -4.17 13.18 1.67
C ARG A 47 -5.50 13.33 0.96
N ALA A 48 -5.56 14.16 -0.08
CA ALA A 48 -6.76 14.33 -0.89
C ALA A 48 -7.16 13.02 -1.57
N LEU A 49 -6.20 12.29 -2.14
CA LEU A 49 -6.46 11.02 -2.80
C LEU A 49 -6.84 9.92 -1.80
N GLU A 50 -6.12 9.83 -0.67
CA GLU A 50 -6.43 8.93 0.44
C GLU A 50 -7.87 9.14 0.94
N ASN A 51 -8.26 10.38 1.25
CA ASN A 51 -9.61 10.71 1.71
C ASN A 51 -10.67 10.40 0.65
N THR A 52 -10.38 10.68 -0.63
CA THR A 52 -11.31 10.37 -1.73
C THR A 52 -11.56 8.87 -1.84
N LEU A 53 -10.50 8.06 -1.73
CA LEU A 53 -10.59 6.60 -1.79
C LEU A 53 -11.30 6.03 -0.55
N LEU A 54 -10.92 6.49 0.65
CA LEU A 54 -11.51 6.02 1.90
C LEU A 54 -12.96 6.48 2.03
N ASP A 55 -13.22 7.79 2.07
CA ASP A 55 -14.52 8.31 2.52
C ASP A 55 -15.60 8.25 1.44
N VAL A 56 -15.22 8.46 0.18
CA VAL A 56 -16.21 8.71 -0.88
C VAL A 56 -16.51 7.45 -1.68
N GLN A 57 -15.56 6.52 -1.78
CA GLN A 57 -15.60 5.47 -2.79
C GLN A 57 -15.53 4.08 -2.16
N LEU A 58 -14.41 3.68 -1.57
CA LEU A 58 -14.19 2.29 -1.17
C LEU A 58 -14.86 1.94 0.16
N LEU A 59 -14.69 2.76 1.21
CA LEU A 59 -15.12 2.37 2.56
C LEU A 59 -16.63 2.09 2.66
N PRO A 60 -17.54 2.94 2.16
CA PRO A 60 -18.97 2.70 2.29
C PRO A 60 -19.41 1.42 1.56
N TYR A 61 -18.80 1.12 0.41
CA TYR A 61 -19.13 -0.06 -0.37
C TYR A 61 -18.62 -1.35 0.26
N LEU A 62 -17.40 -1.33 0.80
CA LEU A 62 -16.82 -2.46 1.50
C LEU A 62 -17.57 -2.76 2.79
N GLN A 63 -17.88 -1.73 3.60
CA GLN A 63 -18.63 -1.87 4.83
C GLN A 63 -20.04 -2.44 4.60
N ALA A 64 -20.72 -2.02 3.53
CA ALA A 64 -22.07 -2.50 3.22
C ALA A 64 -22.10 -3.96 2.72
N ASN A 65 -21.02 -4.45 2.11
CA ASN A 65 -21.02 -5.74 1.41
C ASN A 65 -20.15 -6.83 2.07
N LEU A 66 -19.23 -6.48 2.98
CA LEU A 66 -18.32 -7.42 3.62
C LEU A 66 -18.62 -7.56 5.13
N THR A 67 -19.26 -8.67 5.50
CA THR A 67 -19.53 -8.98 6.90
C THR A 67 -18.24 -9.23 7.66
N GLY A 68 -18.11 -8.62 8.84
CA GLY A 68 -16.92 -8.75 9.67
C GLY A 68 -15.76 -7.83 9.30
N PHE A 69 -15.89 -6.99 8.25
CA PHE A 69 -14.95 -5.91 7.96
C PHE A 69 -14.78 -4.97 9.16
N ARG A 70 -13.54 -4.52 9.42
CA ARG A 70 -13.19 -3.64 10.54
C ARG A 70 -12.59 -2.33 10.07
N LYS A 71 -11.60 -2.40 9.17
CA LYS A 71 -10.82 -1.23 8.77
C LYS A 71 -10.22 -1.40 7.38
N LEU A 72 -10.13 -0.29 6.65
CA LEU A 72 -9.33 -0.15 5.43
C LEU A 72 -8.23 0.89 5.72
N GLU A 73 -7.01 0.59 5.29
CA GLU A 73 -5.85 1.46 5.39
C GLU A 73 -5.19 1.57 4.00
N ILE A 74 -4.97 2.79 3.52
CA ILE A 74 -4.12 3.02 2.35
C ILE A 74 -2.67 2.96 2.82
N LEU A 75 -1.89 2.06 2.23
CA LEU A 75 -0.49 1.86 2.61
C LEU A 75 0.43 2.85 1.88
N ASN A 76 0.23 3.04 0.58
CA ASN A 76 1.00 3.95 -0.27
C ASN A 76 0.43 3.98 -1.71
N PHE A 77 0.96 4.92 -2.49
CA PHE A 77 0.76 5.01 -3.94
C PHE A 77 2.06 4.70 -4.69
N ARG A 78 1.98 4.03 -5.84
CA ARG A 78 3.12 3.66 -6.70
C ARG A 78 3.00 4.19 -8.13
N LYS A 79 4.15 4.39 -8.77
CA LYS A 79 4.28 4.75 -10.18
C LYS A 79 3.57 3.73 -11.09
N GLY A 80 2.93 4.26 -12.14
CA GLY A 80 2.12 3.53 -13.11
C GLY A 80 0.64 3.94 -13.06
N SER A 81 0.34 5.18 -13.47
CA SER A 81 -1.02 5.79 -13.41
C SER A 81 -1.63 5.87 -12.00
N VAL A 82 -0.80 5.66 -10.95
CA VAL A 82 -1.19 5.55 -9.54
C VAL A 82 -1.74 4.16 -9.19
N VAL A 83 -0.85 3.29 -8.75
CA VAL A 83 -1.23 2.01 -8.11
C VAL A 83 -1.40 2.24 -6.62
N VAL A 84 -2.59 1.96 -6.10
CA VAL A 84 -2.96 2.09 -4.69
C VAL A 84 -2.72 0.76 -3.99
N ASN A 85 -1.84 0.72 -3.00
CA ASN A 85 -1.68 -0.45 -2.13
C ASN A 85 -2.48 -0.25 -0.86
N SER A 86 -3.27 -1.26 -0.49
CA SER A 86 -4.23 -1.15 0.60
C SER A 86 -4.22 -2.39 1.49
N LYS A 87 -4.59 -2.19 2.75
CA LYS A 87 -4.72 -3.22 3.78
C LYS A 87 -6.12 -3.19 4.37
N MET A 88 -6.81 -4.32 4.33
CA MET A 88 -8.09 -4.52 5.01
C MET A 88 -7.91 -5.38 6.26
N ARG A 89 -8.61 -5.02 7.33
CA ARG A 89 -8.76 -5.83 8.54
C ARG A 89 -10.19 -6.32 8.69
N PHE A 90 -10.33 -7.56 9.11
CA PHE A 90 -11.59 -8.24 9.39
C PHE A 90 -11.56 -8.83 10.79
N SER A 91 -12.74 -9.16 11.30
CA SER A 91 -12.90 -9.96 12.52
C SER A 91 -12.12 -11.27 12.40
N ARG A 92 -11.66 -11.80 13.54
CA ARG A 92 -10.79 -13.00 13.61
C ARG A 92 -11.29 -14.21 12.81
N SER A 93 -12.60 -14.31 12.66
CA SER A 93 -13.26 -15.34 11.89
C SER A 93 -14.39 -14.74 11.08
N VAL A 94 -14.56 -15.23 9.85
CA VAL A 94 -15.72 -14.93 9.01
C VAL A 94 -16.21 -16.20 8.31
N PRO A 95 -17.52 -16.30 8.01
CA PRO A 95 -18.12 -17.51 7.43
C PRO A 95 -18.00 -17.57 5.89
N TYR A 96 -16.87 -17.11 5.32
CA TYR A 96 -16.60 -17.13 3.88
C TYR A 96 -15.10 -16.99 3.60
N ASN A 97 -14.67 -17.29 2.37
CA ASN A 97 -13.31 -17.04 1.88
C ASN A 97 -13.09 -15.54 1.67
N VAL A 98 -12.34 -14.89 2.57
CA VAL A 98 -12.18 -13.42 2.54
C VAL A 98 -11.48 -12.95 1.27
N THR A 99 -10.40 -13.62 0.87
CA THR A 99 -9.59 -13.22 -0.29
C THR A 99 -10.43 -13.24 -1.57
N GLU A 100 -11.24 -14.28 -1.76
CA GLU A 100 -12.13 -14.42 -2.91
C GLU A 100 -13.29 -13.41 -2.87
N ALA A 101 -13.89 -13.20 -1.69
CA ALA A 101 -14.95 -12.22 -1.52
C ALA A 101 -14.48 -10.79 -1.82
N VAL A 102 -13.29 -10.40 -1.34
CA VAL A 102 -12.68 -9.10 -1.60
C VAL A 102 -12.39 -8.94 -3.10
N ARG A 103 -11.81 -9.96 -3.74
CA ARG A 103 -11.55 -9.96 -5.19
C ARG A 103 -12.83 -9.74 -5.99
N CYS A 104 -13.85 -10.57 -5.77
CA CYS A 104 -15.14 -10.47 -6.45
C CYS A 104 -15.80 -9.09 -6.23
N LEU A 105 -15.71 -8.56 -5.01
CA LEU A 105 -16.31 -7.28 -4.68
C LEU A 105 -15.61 -6.11 -5.40
N LEU A 106 -14.27 -6.10 -5.42
CA LEU A 106 -13.49 -5.05 -6.08
C LEU A 106 -13.64 -5.09 -7.62
N GLU A 107 -13.75 -6.28 -8.22
CA GLU A 107 -14.09 -6.42 -9.64
C GLU A 107 -15.45 -5.81 -9.97
N ARG A 108 -16.46 -6.03 -9.11
CA ARG A 108 -17.82 -5.48 -9.27
C ARG A 108 -17.89 -3.98 -8.99
N PHE A 109 -17.07 -3.49 -8.06
CA PHE A 109 -17.00 -2.08 -7.70
C PHE A 109 -16.67 -1.19 -8.91
N CYS A 110 -15.91 -1.72 -9.87
CA CYS A 110 -15.57 -1.02 -11.11
C CYS A 110 -16.77 -0.61 -11.97
N SER A 111 -17.90 -1.32 -11.90
CA SER A 111 -19.13 -0.94 -12.62
C SER A 111 -19.96 0.15 -11.91
N ALA A 112 -19.83 0.24 -10.58
CA ALA A 112 -20.60 1.18 -9.76
C ALA A 112 -19.85 2.50 -9.52
N ALA A 113 -18.52 2.46 -9.48
CA ALA A 113 -17.66 3.61 -9.27
C ALA A 113 -17.50 4.46 -10.55
N ARG A 114 -18.57 5.14 -10.99
CA ARG A 114 -18.55 6.02 -12.19
C ARG A 114 -17.49 7.15 -12.17
N ARG A 115 -16.79 7.37 -11.05
CA ARG A 115 -15.80 8.45 -10.84
C ARG A 115 -14.34 8.00 -10.79
N LEU A 116 -14.05 6.70 -10.69
CA LEU A 116 -12.68 6.16 -10.77
C LEU A 116 -12.58 5.19 -11.94
N GLN A 117 -11.57 5.35 -12.79
CA GLN A 117 -11.26 4.34 -13.79
C GLN A 117 -10.22 3.40 -13.20
N ILE A 118 -10.67 2.23 -12.74
CA ILE A 118 -9.80 1.20 -12.18
C ILE A 118 -9.47 0.20 -13.29
N ASP A 119 -8.19 -0.08 -13.50
CA ASP A 119 -7.76 -1.17 -14.38
C ASP A 119 -8.02 -2.52 -13.70
N ARG A 120 -9.01 -3.26 -14.20
CA ARG A 120 -9.40 -4.57 -13.65
C ARG A 120 -8.27 -5.59 -13.71
N SER A 121 -7.41 -5.50 -14.71
CA SER A 121 -6.29 -6.43 -14.89
C SER A 121 -5.16 -6.20 -13.87
N SER A 122 -5.18 -5.05 -13.20
CA SER A 122 -4.21 -4.69 -12.16
C SER A 122 -4.60 -5.14 -10.76
N LEU A 123 -5.81 -5.70 -10.57
CA LEU A 123 -6.29 -6.10 -9.26
C LEU A 123 -5.49 -7.29 -8.74
N ASP A 124 -4.74 -7.06 -7.66
CA ASP A 124 -4.01 -8.09 -6.93
C ASP A 124 -4.57 -8.19 -5.52
N VAL A 125 -4.88 -9.40 -5.04
CA VAL A 125 -5.49 -9.62 -3.71
C VAL A 125 -4.82 -10.81 -3.05
N GLU A 126 -4.22 -10.57 -1.89
CA GLU A 126 -3.40 -11.54 -1.15
C GLU A 126 -3.85 -11.63 0.33
N PRO A 127 -3.83 -12.82 0.93
CA PRO A 127 -4.13 -13.00 2.36
C PRO A 127 -2.99 -12.50 3.27
N ASP A 128 -3.17 -12.58 4.59
CA ASP A 128 -2.24 -12.19 5.66
C ASP A 128 -0.78 -12.71 5.51
N ARG A 129 -0.54 -13.75 4.70
CA ARG A 129 0.80 -14.26 4.37
C ARG A 129 1.47 -13.54 3.19
N ALA A 130 0.96 -12.38 2.79
CA ALA A 130 1.56 -11.54 1.78
C ALA A 130 2.96 -11.05 2.20
N ASP A 131 3.91 -11.02 1.28
CA ASP A 131 5.19 -10.33 1.47
C ASP A 131 4.91 -8.83 1.72
N PRO A 132 5.19 -8.29 2.93
CA PRO A 132 4.92 -6.90 3.24
C PRO A 132 5.63 -5.91 2.30
N CYS A 133 6.78 -6.30 1.73
CA CYS A 133 7.51 -5.48 0.77
C CYS A 133 6.87 -5.44 -0.62
N ARG A 134 6.06 -6.44 -0.97
CA ARG A 134 5.27 -6.39 -2.20
C ARG A 134 4.24 -5.26 -2.18
N PHE A 135 3.76 -4.87 -0.99
CA PHE A 135 2.77 -3.81 -0.79
C PHE A 135 3.33 -2.49 -0.25
N LEU A 136 4.60 -2.42 0.19
CA LEU A 136 5.28 -1.16 0.56
C LEU A 136 6.14 -0.58 -0.58
N ALA A 137 5.83 0.62 -1.05
CA ALA A 137 6.65 1.31 -2.04
C ALA A 137 7.73 2.15 -1.36
N CYS A 138 9.00 1.89 -1.68
CA CYS A 138 10.10 2.72 -1.25
C CYS A 138 10.56 3.60 -2.42
N GLY A 139 10.90 4.85 -2.16
CA GLY A 139 11.46 5.75 -3.18
C GLY A 139 12.82 5.28 -3.67
N ASP A 140 13.30 5.83 -4.79
CA ASP A 140 14.48 5.35 -5.51
C ASP A 140 15.78 5.30 -4.65
N SER A 141 15.88 6.16 -3.65
CA SER A 141 16.98 6.24 -2.68
C SER A 141 16.86 5.28 -1.48
N SER A 142 15.83 4.42 -1.48
CA SER A 142 15.52 3.48 -0.39
C SER A 142 15.17 2.09 -0.92
N HIS A 143 15.24 1.09 -0.06
CA HIS A 143 14.82 -0.27 -0.35
C HIS A 143 13.93 -0.79 0.79
N CYS A 144 13.01 -1.71 0.45
CA CYS A 144 12.12 -2.29 1.44
C CYS A 144 12.82 -3.42 2.20
N VAL A 145 12.64 -3.42 3.52
CA VAL A 145 13.07 -4.50 4.41
C VAL A 145 11.90 -4.89 5.31
N VAL A 146 11.77 -6.19 5.61
CA VAL A 146 10.78 -6.68 6.58
C VAL A 146 11.45 -6.79 7.94
N ASP A 147 10.89 -6.13 8.94
CA ASP A 147 11.34 -6.26 10.32
C ASP A 147 10.95 -7.66 10.84
N HIS A 148 11.94 -8.49 11.16
CA HIS A 148 11.69 -9.86 11.61
C HIS A 148 10.93 -9.94 12.95
N ARG A 149 10.96 -8.90 13.78
CA ARG A 149 10.28 -8.86 15.09
C ARG A 149 8.82 -8.43 14.96
N THR A 150 8.55 -7.37 14.20
CA THR A 150 7.18 -6.85 14.04
C THR A 150 6.44 -7.45 12.84
N GLN A 151 7.16 -8.13 11.93
CA GLN A 151 6.66 -8.59 10.63
C GLN A 151 6.12 -7.44 9.76
N GLU A 152 6.60 -6.21 9.98
CA GLU A 152 6.21 -5.03 9.22
C GLU A 152 7.28 -4.66 8.19
N ALA A 153 6.86 -4.25 6.99
CA ALA A 153 7.76 -3.67 6.00
C ALA A 153 8.11 -2.21 6.37
N ARG A 154 9.38 -1.84 6.17
CA ARG A 154 9.88 -0.47 6.32
C ARG A 154 10.83 -0.12 5.17
N CYS A 155 10.86 1.16 4.81
CA CYS A 155 11.82 1.67 3.84
C CYS A 155 13.12 2.07 4.54
N HIS A 156 14.22 1.45 4.15
CA HIS A 156 15.56 1.78 4.63
C HIS A 156 16.35 2.49 3.53
N CYS A 157 17.09 3.54 3.90
CA CYS A 157 17.92 4.26 2.95
C CYS A 157 19.02 3.35 2.39
N LYS A 158 19.28 3.48 1.09
CA LYS A 158 20.42 2.83 0.44
C LYS A 158 21.73 3.45 0.95
N PRO A 159 22.87 2.75 0.84
CA PRO A 159 24.18 3.32 1.13
C PRO A 159 24.36 4.67 0.44
N GLY A 160 24.91 5.66 1.15
CA GLY A 160 25.08 7.03 0.63
C GLY A 160 23.85 7.93 0.74
N PHE A 161 22.75 7.45 1.34
CA PHE A 161 21.56 8.25 1.64
C PHE A 161 21.22 8.21 3.13
N LEU A 162 20.66 9.30 3.65
CA LEU A 162 20.20 9.43 5.03
C LEU A 162 18.73 9.83 5.10
N ALA A 163 18.00 9.26 6.06
CA ALA A 163 16.63 9.63 6.39
C ALA A 163 16.65 10.87 7.29
N GLN A 164 15.97 11.94 6.88
CA GLN A 164 15.85 13.14 7.68
C GLN A 164 14.43 13.26 8.24
N GLN A 165 14.28 13.21 9.57
CA GLN A 165 13.03 13.50 10.31
C GLN A 165 11.73 13.05 9.60
N ASN A 166 11.56 11.74 9.37
CA ASN A 166 10.37 11.16 8.72
C ASN A 166 10.14 11.53 7.24
N ARG A 167 11.15 12.01 6.52
CA ARG A 167 11.11 12.30 5.06
C ARG A 167 11.82 11.22 4.22
N SER A 168 11.70 11.37 2.90
CA SER A 168 12.42 10.58 1.89
C SER A 168 13.95 10.62 2.10
N CYS A 169 14.62 9.53 1.74
CA CYS A 169 16.06 9.39 1.84
C CYS A 169 16.77 10.38 0.88
N ARG A 170 17.69 11.19 1.40
CA ARG A 170 18.48 12.18 0.63
C ARG A 170 19.95 11.86 0.64
N SER A 171 20.66 12.27 -0.41
CA SER A 171 22.08 11.93 -0.55
C SER A 171 22.92 12.57 0.57
N VAL A 172 23.93 11.85 1.04
CA VAL A 172 24.90 12.37 2.01
C VAL A 172 25.62 13.60 1.44
N CYS A 173 25.93 13.59 0.14
CA CYS A 173 26.58 14.72 -0.54
C CYS A 173 25.77 16.03 -0.45
N GLU A 174 24.44 15.96 -0.52
CA GLU A 174 23.58 17.14 -0.33
C GLU A 174 23.47 17.55 1.14
N LEU A 175 23.36 16.58 2.04
CA LEU A 175 23.08 16.84 3.46
C LEU A 175 24.34 17.26 4.23
N GLN A 176 25.51 16.82 3.77
CA GLN A 176 26.80 17.01 4.42
C GLN A 176 27.82 17.55 3.41
N PRO A 177 27.76 18.85 3.07
CA PRO A 177 28.69 19.46 2.11
C PRO A 177 30.16 19.45 2.55
N LYS A 178 30.44 19.08 3.82
CA LYS A 178 31.80 18.90 4.37
C LYS A 178 32.27 17.44 4.38
N PHE A 179 31.50 16.52 3.80
CA PHE A 179 31.83 15.10 3.75
C PHE A 179 33.14 14.86 2.97
N CYS A 180 33.30 15.54 1.83
CA CYS A 180 34.53 15.56 1.06
C CYS A 180 35.25 16.91 1.20
N PRO A 181 36.52 16.95 1.66
CA PRO A 181 37.27 18.19 1.84
C PRO A 181 37.44 19.00 0.54
N ASP A 182 37.61 18.30 -0.59
CA ASP A 182 37.80 18.90 -1.91
C ASP A 182 36.48 19.27 -2.62
N GLY A 183 35.35 18.95 -1.99
CA GLY A 183 34.01 19.23 -2.51
C GLY A 183 33.49 18.25 -3.57
N ASP A 184 34.31 17.34 -4.07
CA ASP A 184 33.88 16.29 -5.00
C ASP A 184 33.30 15.10 -4.23
N CYS A 185 31.97 14.99 -4.21
CA CYS A 185 31.23 13.93 -3.54
C CYS A 185 30.25 13.29 -4.52
N HIS A 186 30.29 11.96 -4.63
CA HIS A 186 29.41 11.21 -5.50
C HIS A 186 28.88 9.94 -4.81
N VAL A 187 27.67 9.54 -5.16
CA VAL A 187 27.05 8.32 -4.59
C VAL A 187 27.26 7.14 -5.52
N VAL A 188 28.02 6.16 -5.06
CA VAL A 188 28.29 4.91 -5.78
C VAL A 188 27.29 3.84 -5.37
N PRO A 189 26.54 3.24 -6.33
CA PRO A 189 25.59 2.17 -6.04
C PRO A 189 26.23 1.01 -5.24
N GLY A 190 25.64 0.67 -4.09
CA GLY A 190 26.10 -0.42 -3.23
C GLY A 190 27.27 -0.08 -2.30
N ARG A 191 28.04 0.98 -2.57
CA ARG A 191 29.17 1.42 -1.73
C ARG A 191 28.86 2.67 -0.89
N GLY A 192 28.03 3.56 -1.41
CA GLY A 192 27.57 4.76 -0.70
C GLY A 192 28.23 6.03 -1.20
N ALA A 193 28.27 7.07 -0.35
CA ALA A 193 28.92 8.33 -0.71
C ALA A 193 30.44 8.19 -0.61
N GLU A 194 31.13 8.54 -1.70
CA GLU A 194 32.58 8.48 -1.84
C GLU A 194 33.13 9.87 -2.20
N CYS A 195 34.38 10.08 -1.79
CA CYS A 195 35.34 11.05 -2.29
C CYS A 195 36.43 10.21 -3.01
#